data_AF-A0A950FRP1-F1
#
_entry.id   AF-A0A950FRP1-F1
#
_cell.length_a   1.000
_cell.length_b   1.000
_cell.length_c   1.000
_cell.angle_alpha   90.00
_cell.angle_beta   90.00
_cell.angle_gamma   90.00
#
_symmetry.space_group_name_H-M   'P 1'
#
loop_
_entity.id
_entity.type
_entity.pdbx_description
1 polymer ?
#
loop_
_entity_poly.entity_id
_entity_poly.type
_entity_poly.pdbx_seq_one_letter_code
_entity_poly.pdbx_strand_id
1 'polypeptide(L)'
;MARSAAKKEDVDEKVPSGGMFRASRWQVRPDRVIQLKSNASTKFAVVTKLQRIIDSLSLAAAADVLGVDRSQLDRCRKGKEAISAELSRRITDVEYVLDRALHVMHTDEVGPWLTEPEPLLGGSIPLNVLTLKGTGPVIAALDGVAAGAFA
;
A
#
# COMPACT_ATOMS: atom_id res chain seq x y z
N MET A 1 46.51 -34.51 -49.70
CA MET A 1 46.52 -33.93 -48.35
C MET A 1 46.21 -32.45 -48.46
N ALA A 2 45.02 -32.03 -48.03
CA ALA A 2 44.63 -30.63 -47.94
C ALA A 2 43.64 -30.51 -46.77
N ARG A 3 44.05 -29.87 -45.67
CA ARG A 3 43.15 -29.54 -44.55
C ARG A 3 42.96 -28.03 -44.54
N SER A 4 41.75 -27.63 -44.90
CA SER A 4 41.20 -26.28 -44.79
C SER A 4 40.86 -26.02 -43.31
N ALA A 5 41.35 -24.92 -42.74
CA ALA A 5 40.99 -24.48 -41.39
C ALA A 5 40.05 -23.28 -41.49
N ALA A 6 38.84 -23.49 -40.98
CA ALA A 6 37.72 -22.56 -40.99
C ALA A 6 38.00 -21.31 -40.13
N LYS A 7 37.64 -20.16 -40.69
CA LYS A 7 37.60 -18.84 -40.08
C LYS A 7 36.42 -18.78 -39.11
N LYS A 8 36.67 -18.52 -37.82
CA LYS A 8 35.61 -18.19 -36.85
C LYS A 8 35.17 -16.75 -37.10
N GLU A 9 33.91 -16.57 -37.44
CA GLU A 9 33.21 -15.29 -37.41
C GLU A 9 32.85 -14.99 -35.96
N ASP A 10 33.42 -13.91 -35.43
CA ASP A 10 33.04 -13.30 -34.15
C ASP A 10 31.71 -12.57 -34.38
N VAL A 11 30.63 -13.11 -33.82
CA VAL A 11 29.32 -12.46 -33.81
C VAL A 11 29.35 -11.47 -32.64
N ASP A 12 29.54 -10.21 -32.98
CA ASP A 12 29.38 -9.06 -32.09
C ASP A 12 27.89 -8.91 -31.75
N GLU A 13 27.43 -9.71 -30.79
CA GLU A 13 26.09 -9.60 -30.20
C GLU A 13 26.03 -8.36 -29.31
N LYS A 14 25.75 -7.23 -29.95
CA LYS A 14 25.50 -5.94 -29.32
C LYS A 14 24.23 -6.04 -28.45
N VAL A 15 24.39 -6.52 -27.22
CA VAL A 15 23.34 -6.49 -26.20
C VAL A 15 22.94 -5.02 -26.02
N PRO A 16 21.67 -4.64 -26.28
CA PRO A 16 21.23 -3.29 -26.01
C PRO A 16 21.32 -3.10 -24.50
N SER A 17 22.27 -2.25 -24.08
CA SER A 17 22.38 -1.78 -22.71
C SER A 17 21.09 -1.02 -22.39
N GLY A 18 20.09 -1.74 -21.89
CA GLY A 18 18.91 -1.17 -21.27
C GLY A 18 19.40 -0.27 -20.15
N GLY A 19 19.21 1.04 -20.31
CA GLY A 19 19.63 2.01 -19.32
C GLY A 19 19.00 1.65 -17.97
N MET A 20 19.80 1.12 -17.04
CA MET A 20 19.44 1.08 -15.64
C MET A 20 19.16 2.52 -15.23
N PHE A 21 17.89 2.86 -15.01
CA PHE A 21 17.54 4.07 -14.29
C PHE A 21 18.21 3.96 -12.92
N ARG A 22 19.37 4.61 -12.76
CA ARG A 22 19.97 4.79 -11.44
C ARG A 22 18.92 5.51 -10.61
N ALA A 23 18.53 4.92 -9.48
CA ALA A 23 17.69 5.58 -8.51
C ALA A 23 18.37 6.89 -8.11
N SER A 24 17.97 7.98 -8.76
CA SER A 24 18.43 9.31 -8.44
C SER A 24 18.05 9.57 -6.99
N ARG A 25 19.01 10.05 -6.19
CA ARG A 25 18.76 10.43 -4.80
C ARG A 25 17.49 11.28 -4.76
N TRP A 26 16.47 10.81 -4.05
CA TRP A 26 15.21 11.55 -3.90
C TRP A 26 15.52 12.92 -3.27
N GLN A 27 15.47 13.97 -4.09
CA GLN A 27 15.76 15.34 -3.68
C GLN A 27 14.50 16.18 -3.91
N VAL A 28 13.86 16.59 -2.82
CA VAL A 28 12.80 17.58 -2.88
C VAL A 28 13.44 18.96 -3.04
N ARG A 29 12.92 19.79 -3.95
CA ARG A 29 13.35 21.18 -4.12
C ARG A 29 12.56 22.08 -3.16
N PRO A 30 13.15 22.55 -2.04
CA PRO A 30 12.41 23.28 -1.00
C PRO A 30 12.02 24.70 -1.43
N ASP A 31 12.70 25.25 -2.43
CA ASP A 31 12.49 26.59 -2.98
C ASP A 31 11.28 26.68 -3.93
N ARG A 32 10.70 25.54 -4.32
CA ARG A 32 9.59 25.49 -5.25
C ARG A 32 8.24 25.48 -4.53
N VAL A 33 7.41 26.47 -4.81
CA VAL A 33 6.01 26.46 -4.39
C VAL A 33 5.26 25.33 -5.12
N ILE A 34 4.70 24.39 -4.36
CA ILE A 34 3.87 23.30 -4.89
C ILE A 34 2.43 23.80 -5.01
N GLN A 35 1.96 23.93 -6.25
CA GLN A 35 0.58 24.29 -6.54
C GLN A 35 -0.26 23.02 -6.66
N LEU A 36 -1.32 22.91 -5.86
CA LEU A 36 -2.32 21.86 -6.01
C LEU A 36 -3.35 22.26 -7.06
N LYS A 37 -3.72 21.32 -7.92
CA LYS A 37 -4.86 21.52 -8.83
C LYS A 37 -6.14 21.66 -8.00
N SER A 38 -7.07 22.49 -8.46
CA SER A 38 -8.36 22.74 -7.79
C SER A 38 -9.19 21.47 -7.53
N ASN A 39 -9.04 20.45 -8.37
CA ASN A 39 -9.72 19.15 -8.23
C ASN A 39 -8.98 18.13 -7.35
N ALA A 40 -7.83 18.48 -6.76
CA ALA A 40 -7.05 17.56 -5.95
C ALA A 40 -7.83 17.10 -4.71
N SER A 41 -8.55 18.01 -4.05
CA SER A 41 -9.37 17.68 -2.87
C SER A 41 -10.40 16.59 -3.16
N THR A 42 -11.03 16.60 -4.34
CA THR A 42 -11.98 15.56 -4.76
C THR A 42 -11.29 14.22 -4.99
N LYS A 43 -10.07 14.21 -5.55
CA LYS A 43 -9.31 12.97 -5.78
C LYS A 43 -8.82 12.31 -4.49
N PHE A 44 -8.51 13.13 -3.49
CA PHE A 44 -8.10 12.68 -2.15
C PHE A 44 -9.26 12.68 -1.17
N ALA A 45 -10.50 12.76 -1.66
CA ALA A 45 -11.67 12.78 -0.80
C ALA A 45 -11.76 11.48 0.00
N VAL A 46 -12.10 11.62 1.28
CA VAL A 46 -12.25 10.49 2.22
C VAL A 46 -13.25 9.47 1.70
N VAL A 47 -14.32 9.91 1.02
CA VAL A 47 -15.31 9.00 0.41
C VAL A 47 -14.70 8.14 -0.70
N THR A 48 -13.72 8.66 -1.45
CA THR A 48 -13.00 7.90 -2.48
C THR A 48 -12.13 6.83 -1.84
N LYS A 49 -11.45 7.15 -0.72
CA LYS A 49 -10.70 6.17 0.07
C LYS A 49 -11.61 5.09 0.66
N LEU A 50 -12.76 5.49 1.21
CA LEU A 50 -13.77 4.56 1.71
C LEU A 50 -14.25 3.61 0.61
N GLN A 51 -14.52 4.12 -0.60
CA GLN A 51 -14.95 3.28 -1.71
C GLN A 51 -13.89 2.24 -2.08
N ARG A 52 -12.61 2.62 -2.10
CA ARG A 52 -11.49 1.67 -2.33
C ARG A 52 -11.47 0.55 -1.29
N ILE A 53 -11.60 0.88 0.00
CA ILE A 53 -11.64 -0.12 1.08
C ILE A 53 -12.82 -1.09 0.87
N ILE A 54 -14.01 -0.57 0.56
CA ILE A 54 -15.22 -1.38 0.35
C ILE A 54 -15.06 -2.29 -0.87
N ASP A 55 -14.45 -1.80 -1.95
CA ASP A 55 -14.20 -2.59 -3.15
C ASP A 55 -13.19 -3.72 -2.88
N SER A 56 -12.26 -3.53 -1.93
CA SER A 56 -11.27 -4.53 -1.53
C SER A 56 -11.78 -5.54 -0.49
N LEU A 57 -12.58 -5.13 0.50
CA LEU A 57 -12.95 -5.96 1.66
C LEU A 57 -14.44 -6.31 1.74
N SER A 58 -15.29 -5.81 0.84
CA SER A 58 -16.75 -5.70 1.01
C SER A 58 -17.19 -4.68 2.06
N LEU A 59 -18.45 -4.26 1.98
CA LEU A 59 -19.04 -3.30 2.92
C LEU A 59 -19.07 -3.81 4.37
N ALA A 60 -19.28 -5.12 4.58
CA ALA A 60 -19.40 -5.69 5.91
C ALA A 60 -18.04 -5.67 6.63
N ALA A 61 -17.01 -6.25 6.01
CA ALA A 61 -15.68 -6.26 6.62
C ALA A 61 -15.08 -4.85 6.73
N ALA A 62 -15.38 -3.94 5.78
CA ALA A 62 -14.99 -2.53 5.92
C ALA A 62 -15.61 -1.88 7.16
N ALA A 63 -16.87 -2.21 7.49
CA ALA A 63 -17.53 -1.71 8.71
C ALA A 63 -16.87 -2.26 9.97
N ASP A 64 -16.55 -3.55 9.98
CA ASP A 64 -15.87 -4.21 11.10
C ASP A 64 -14.47 -3.60 11.34
N VAL A 65 -13.68 -3.44 10.27
CA VAL A 65 -12.32 -2.84 10.32
C VAL A 65 -12.35 -1.38 10.76
N LEU A 66 -13.38 -0.61 10.36
CA LEU A 66 -13.53 0.80 10.74
C LEU A 66 -14.19 0.98 12.13
N GLY A 67 -14.70 -0.10 12.72
CA GLY A 67 -15.38 -0.10 14.01
C GLY A 67 -16.66 0.74 14.00
N VAL A 68 -17.48 0.60 12.95
CA VAL A 68 -18.76 1.32 12.78
C VAL A 68 -19.87 0.38 12.31
N ASP A 69 -21.12 0.76 12.54
CA ASP A 69 -22.25 0.00 12.01
C ASP A 69 -22.28 -0.01 10.48
N ARG A 70 -22.53 -1.19 9.90
CA ARG A 70 -22.69 -1.35 8.44
C ARG A 70 -23.72 -0.38 7.84
N SER A 71 -24.82 -0.14 8.54
CA SER A 71 -25.88 0.77 8.09
C SER A 71 -25.41 2.23 8.07
N GLN A 72 -24.59 2.62 9.05
CA GLN A 72 -23.97 3.93 9.12
C GLN A 72 -22.98 4.10 7.97
N LEU A 73 -22.12 3.12 7.75
CA LEU A 73 -21.12 3.17 6.69
C LEU A 73 -21.76 3.27 5.29
N ASP A 74 -22.88 2.57 5.05
CA ASP A 74 -23.61 2.67 3.78
C ASP A 74 -24.28 4.06 3.60
N ARG A 75 -24.81 4.67 4.67
CA ARG A 75 -25.34 6.05 4.60
C ARG A 75 -24.23 7.05 4.31
N CYS A 76 -23.08 6.93 4.96
CA CYS A 76 -21.90 7.76 4.70
C CYS A 76 -21.43 7.64 3.25
N ARG A 77 -21.28 6.41 2.74
CA ARG A 77 -20.90 6.15 1.34
C ARG A 77 -21.87 6.75 0.34
N LYS A 78 -23.17 6.73 0.64
CA LYS A 78 -24.24 7.32 -0.19
C LYS A 78 -24.39 8.84 -0.01
N GLY A 79 -23.56 9.49 0.81
CA GLY A 79 -23.66 10.91 1.11
C GLY A 79 -24.91 11.30 1.90
N LYS A 80 -25.61 10.33 2.51
CA LYS A 80 -26.81 10.55 3.34
C LYS A 80 -26.46 10.87 4.79
N GLU A 81 -25.22 10.64 5.19
CA GLU A 81 -24.68 10.95 6.50
C GLU A 81 -23.27 11.54 6.31
N ALA A 82 -22.91 12.54 7.11
CA ALA A 82 -21.58 13.15 7.05
C ALA A 82 -20.54 12.23 7.70
N ILE A 83 -19.37 12.08 7.07
CA ILE A 83 -18.25 11.36 7.65
C ILE A 83 -17.65 12.22 8.77
N SER A 84 -17.64 11.69 10.00
CA SER A 84 -17.04 12.38 11.15
C SER A 84 -15.52 12.50 11.01
N ALA A 85 -14.90 13.44 11.73
CA ALA A 85 -13.44 13.60 11.73
C ALA A 85 -12.71 12.33 12.20
N GLU A 86 -13.29 11.60 13.16
CA GLU A 86 -12.74 10.34 13.64
C GLU A 86 -12.84 9.24 12.58
N LEU A 87 -14.01 9.06 11.96
CA LEU A 87 -14.18 8.08 10.89
C LEU A 87 -13.28 8.39 9.68
N SER A 88 -13.10 9.68 9.38
CA SER A 88 -12.19 10.16 8.34
C SER A 88 -10.72 9.74 8.59
N ARG A 89 -10.25 9.87 9.83
CA ARG A 89 -8.92 9.40 10.23
C ARG A 89 -8.81 7.88 10.04
N ARG A 90 -9.76 7.11 10.57
CA ARG A 90 -9.76 5.65 10.45
C ARG A 90 -9.76 5.18 8.99
N ILE A 91 -10.58 5.80 8.14
CA ILE A 91 -10.60 5.50 6.69
C ILE A 91 -9.22 5.75 6.06
N THR A 92 -8.58 6.85 6.41
CA THR A 92 -7.26 7.19 5.87
C THR A 92 -6.19 6.21 6.35
N ASP A 93 -6.22 5.86 7.63
CA ASP A 93 -5.26 4.95 8.25
C ASP A 93 -5.40 3.53 7.71
N VAL A 94 -6.63 3.02 7.59
CA VAL A 94 -6.91 1.70 7.03
C VAL A 94 -6.53 1.62 5.56
N GLU A 95 -6.88 2.63 4.74
CA GLU A 95 -6.46 2.65 3.33
C GLU A 95 -4.93 2.62 3.20
N TYR A 96 -4.23 3.39 4.03
CA TYR A 96 -2.76 3.39 4.01
C TYR A 96 -2.16 2.04 4.40
N VAL A 97 -2.69 1.39 5.44
CA VAL A 97 -2.24 0.05 5.86
C VAL A 97 -2.53 -0.99 4.79
N LEU A 98 -3.72 -0.98 4.17
CA LEU A 98 -4.07 -1.91 3.09
C LEU A 98 -3.17 -1.71 1.87
N ASP A 99 -2.96 -0.46 1.45
CA ASP A 99 -2.05 -0.13 0.36
C ASP A 99 -0.64 -0.68 0.67
N ARG A 100 -0.12 -0.46 1.89
CA ARG A 100 1.20 -0.96 2.26
C ARG A 100 1.25 -2.49 2.30
N ALA A 101 0.27 -3.14 2.92
CA ALA A 101 0.23 -4.60 3.04
C ALA A 101 0.21 -5.27 1.67
N LEU A 102 -0.61 -4.78 0.73
CA LEU A 102 -0.69 -5.30 -0.65
C LEU A 102 0.60 -5.10 -1.46
N HIS A 103 1.52 -4.23 -1.02
CA HIS A 103 2.85 -4.10 -1.61
C HIS A 103 3.89 -5.06 -1.00
N VAL A 104 3.59 -5.66 0.15
CA VAL A 104 4.54 -6.47 0.94
C VAL A 104 4.23 -7.95 0.87
N MET A 105 2.95 -8.32 0.85
CA MET A 105 2.48 -9.70 0.88
C MET A 105 1.41 -9.95 -0.19
N HIS A 106 1.11 -11.22 -0.44
CA HIS A 106 0.06 -11.59 -1.39
C HIS A 106 -1.33 -11.21 -0.85
N THR A 107 -2.27 -10.95 -1.76
CA THR A 107 -3.61 -10.46 -1.42
C THR A 107 -4.36 -11.38 -0.44
N ASP A 108 -4.19 -12.69 -0.56
CA ASP A 108 -4.79 -13.70 0.30
C ASP A 108 -4.17 -13.77 1.70
N GLU A 109 -2.97 -13.21 1.90
CA GLU A 109 -2.28 -13.14 3.19
C GLU A 109 -2.69 -11.89 4.00
N VAL A 110 -3.15 -10.82 3.34
CA VAL A 110 -3.47 -9.54 4.00
C VAL A 110 -4.60 -9.69 5.02
N GLY A 111 -5.66 -10.42 4.68
CA GLY A 111 -6.79 -10.66 5.58
C GLY A 111 -6.37 -11.35 6.87
N PRO A 112 -5.78 -12.57 6.79
CA PRO A 112 -5.20 -13.26 7.93
C PRO A 112 -4.25 -12.38 8.73
N TRP A 113 -3.28 -11.74 8.07
CA TRP A 113 -2.30 -10.88 8.74
C TRP A 113 -2.96 -9.79 9.58
N LEU A 114 -3.97 -9.09 9.06
CA LEU A 114 -4.66 -8.03 9.81
C LEU A 114 -5.41 -8.52 11.05
N THR A 115 -5.79 -9.80 11.08
CA THR A 115 -6.69 -10.38 12.09
C THR A 115 -6.03 -11.40 13.01
N GLU A 116 -4.81 -11.82 12.71
CA GLU A 116 -4.05 -12.80 13.48
C GLU A 116 -2.89 -12.15 14.28
N PRO A 117 -2.38 -12.79 15.34
CA PRO A 117 -1.23 -12.31 16.09
C PRO A 117 0.03 -12.13 15.24
N GLU A 118 0.63 -10.94 15.26
CA GLU A 118 1.87 -10.62 14.53
C GLU A 118 3.07 -10.54 15.50
N PRO A 119 4.11 -11.37 15.33
CA PRO A 119 5.30 -11.34 16.18
C PRO A 119 6.02 -9.99 16.25
N LEU A 120 6.13 -9.24 15.15
CA LEU A 120 6.75 -7.92 15.10
C LEU A 120 5.93 -6.85 15.86
N LEU A 121 4.69 -7.17 16.20
CA LEU A 121 3.83 -6.37 17.09
C LEU A 121 3.76 -6.94 18.52
N GLY A 122 4.70 -7.82 18.88
CA GLY A 122 4.73 -8.48 20.18
C GLY A 122 3.58 -9.47 20.38
N GLY A 123 3.12 -10.11 19.30
CA GLY A 123 1.98 -11.04 19.32
C GLY A 123 0.61 -10.35 19.39
N SER A 124 0.55 -9.04 19.15
CA SER A 124 -0.72 -8.33 19.05
C SER A 124 -1.33 -8.48 17.66
N ILE A 125 -2.66 -8.45 17.58
CA ILE A 125 -3.39 -8.42 16.29
C ILE A 125 -3.23 -7.03 15.64
N PRO A 126 -2.78 -6.91 14.38
CA PRO A 126 -2.55 -5.62 13.74
C PRO A 126 -3.74 -4.67 13.74
N LEU A 127 -4.96 -5.16 13.52
CA LEU A 127 -6.16 -4.32 13.57
C LEU A 127 -6.42 -3.70 14.95
N ASN A 128 -6.13 -4.44 16.02
CA ASN A 128 -6.20 -3.91 17.39
C ASN A 128 -5.12 -2.85 17.61
N VAL A 129 -3.91 -3.09 17.12
CA VAL A 129 -2.81 -2.12 17.21
C VAL A 129 -3.15 -0.85 16.43
N LEU A 130 -3.72 -0.97 15.23
CA LEU A 130 -4.16 0.16 14.42
C LEU A 130 -5.16 1.02 15.19
N THR A 131 -6.15 0.38 15.83
CA THR A 131 -7.19 1.06 16.61
C THR A 131 -6.65 1.76 17.86
N LEU A 132 -5.69 1.13 18.56
CA LEU A 132 -5.20 1.60 19.86
C LEU A 132 -3.98 2.51 19.77
N LYS A 133 -3.12 2.31 18.77
CA LYS A 133 -1.79 2.94 18.65
C LYS A 133 -1.58 3.65 17.32
N GLY A 134 -2.52 3.57 16.39
CA GLY A 134 -2.43 4.17 15.06
C GLY A 134 -1.54 3.38 14.09
N THR A 135 -1.25 3.99 12.94
CA THR A 135 -0.57 3.35 11.81
C THR A 135 0.92 3.07 12.04
N GLY A 136 1.60 3.90 12.84
CA GLY A 136 3.06 3.85 12.99
C GLY A 136 3.63 2.44 13.27
N PRO A 137 3.19 1.77 14.36
CA PRO A 137 3.66 0.42 14.67
C PRO A 137 3.29 -0.62 13.60
N VAL A 138 2.10 -0.51 13.01
CA VAL A 138 1.60 -1.46 11.98
C VAL A 138 2.45 -1.36 10.72
N ILE A 139 2.77 -0.14 10.28
CA ILE A 139 3.63 0.09 9.11
C ILE A 139 5.06 -0.37 9.38
N ALA A 140 5.58 -0.12 10.59
CA ALA A 140 6.91 -0.61 10.96
C ALA A 140 6.98 -2.15 10.94
N ALA A 141 5.92 -2.84 11.35
CA ALA A 141 5.83 -4.29 11.23
C ALA A 141 5.80 -4.74 9.75
N LEU A 142 4.99 -4.09 8.91
CA LEU A 142 4.97 -4.37 7.46
C LEU A 142 6.34 -4.12 6.79
N ASP A 143 7.05 -3.08 7.20
CA ASP A 143 8.41 -2.81 6.73
C ASP A 143 9.40 -3.90 7.18
N GLY A 144 9.22 -4.43 8.39
CA GLY A 144 9.98 -5.58 8.90
C GLY A 144 9.71 -6.86 8.11
N VAL A 145 8.45 -7.16 7.81
CA VAL A 145 8.06 -8.28 6.92
C VAL A 145 8.73 -8.13 5.55
N ALA A 146 8.67 -6.94 4.95
CA ALA A 146 9.27 -6.66 3.65
C ALA A 146 10.80 -6.79 3.64
N ALA A 147 11.46 -6.49 4.77
CA ALA A 147 12.91 -6.64 4.94
C ALA A 147 13.34 -8.11 5.17
N GLY A 148 12.40 -9.05 5.25
CA GLY A 148 12.68 -10.44 5.56
C GLY A 148 13.12 -10.64 7.00
N ALA A 149 12.61 -9.85 7.96
CA ALA A 149 12.96 -9.92 9.38
C ALA A 149 12.58 -11.24 10.10
N PHE A 150 12.32 -12.30 9.33
CA PHE A 150 12.06 -13.67 9.77
C PHE A 150 13.00 -14.70 9.11
N ALA A 151 14.20 -14.28 8.69
CA ALA A 151 15.27 -15.19 8.28
C ALA A 151 16.13 -15.62 9.47
#